data_AF-A0AAC8YEM8-F1
#
_entry.id   AF-A0AAC8YEM8-F1
#
_cell.length_a   1.000
_cell.length_b   1.000
_cell.length_c   1.000
_cell.angle_alpha   90.00
_cell.angle_beta   90.00
_cell.angle_gamma   90.00
#
_symmetry.space_group_name_H-M   'P 1'
#
loop_
_entity.id
_entity.type
_entity.pdbx_description
1 polymer ?
#
loop_
_entity_poly.entity_id
_entity_poly.type
_entity_poly.pdbx_seq_one_letter_code
_entity_poly.pdbx_strand_id
1 'polypeptide(L)'
;MAGEFSLHVNVEGLPKILRSLRGMPREISTDVRKASKKIAQDEVVRIRVTAASHGAQAVRSASKIRARSDRVPTIKAAGSSPMFRKGVQTGQVFFGAEFGSHRGKTTRQFKPYTGHEGMWFWPTLRRDTPIMINAWMDVIDAAISRWEAGR
;
A
#
# COMPACT_ATOMS: atom_id res chain seq x y z
N MET A 1 -14.08 24.13 -12.55
CA MET A 1 -12.91 23.61 -11.82
C MET A 1 -13.13 22.12 -11.63
N ALA A 2 -12.17 21.29 -12.04
CA ALA A 2 -12.35 19.85 -12.26
C ALA A 2 -12.82 19.13 -10.99
N GLY A 3 -13.94 18.41 -11.10
CA GLY A 3 -14.43 17.53 -10.03
C GLY A 3 -13.48 16.34 -9.87
N GLU A 4 -12.99 16.13 -8.66
CA GLU A 4 -12.23 14.94 -8.27
C GLU A 4 -13.18 13.74 -8.36
N PHE A 5 -13.08 12.94 -9.44
CA PHE A 5 -13.81 11.68 -9.53
C PHE A 5 -13.16 10.68 -8.56
N SER A 6 -13.74 10.51 -7.37
CA SER A 6 -13.37 9.40 -6.49
C SER A 6 -14.00 8.10 -7.01
N LEU A 7 -13.20 7.26 -7.68
CA LEU A 7 -13.64 5.93 -8.07
C LEU A 7 -13.70 5.03 -6.83
N HIS A 8 -14.87 4.94 -6.22
CA HIS A 8 -15.15 3.89 -5.25
C HIS A 8 -15.34 2.59 -6.02
N VAL A 9 -14.29 1.78 -6.15
CA VAL A 9 -14.40 0.44 -6.72
C VAL A 9 -15.15 -0.44 -5.73
N ASN A 10 -16.46 -0.56 -5.93
CA ASN A 10 -17.28 -1.51 -5.20
C ASN A 10 -17.23 -2.83 -5.96
N VAL A 11 -16.32 -3.73 -5.58
CA VAL A 11 -16.25 -5.07 -6.16
C VAL A 11 -17.42 -5.87 -5.62
N GLU A 12 -18.49 -5.94 -6.39
CA GLU A 12 -19.65 -6.75 -6.06
C GLU A 12 -19.21 -8.21 -5.83
N GLY A 13 -19.59 -8.78 -4.69
CA GLY A 13 -19.18 -10.14 -4.32
C GLY A 13 -17.84 -10.25 -3.59
N LEU A 14 -17.07 -9.17 -3.38
CA LEU A 14 -15.81 -9.22 -2.61
C LEU A 14 -15.95 -9.88 -1.23
N PRO A 15 -16.99 -9.60 -0.41
CA PRO A 15 -17.16 -10.30 0.86
C PRO A 15 -17.37 -11.81 0.71
N LYS A 16 -18.06 -12.25 -0.36
CA LYS A 16 -18.26 -13.67 -0.67
C LYS A 16 -16.94 -14.30 -1.10
N ILE A 17 -16.19 -13.65 -2.00
CA ILE A 17 -14.85 -14.09 -2.43
C ILE A 17 -13.91 -14.22 -1.23
N LEU A 18 -13.82 -13.18 -0.39
CA LEU A 18 -12.98 -13.19 0.82
C LEU A 18 -13.38 -14.30 1.80
N ARG A 19 -14.66 -14.67 1.86
CA ARG A 19 -15.15 -15.79 2.66
C ARG A 19 -14.74 -17.13 2.03
N SER A 20 -14.91 -17.31 0.73
CA SER A 20 -14.45 -18.51 0.00
C SER A 20 -12.94 -18.72 0.14
N LEU A 21 -12.15 -17.64 0.09
CA LEU A 21 -10.70 -17.67 0.32
C LEU A 21 -10.29 -18.16 1.72
N ARG A 22 -11.19 -18.11 2.72
CA ARG A 22 -10.93 -18.67 4.06
C ARG A 22 -11.05 -20.19 4.09
N GLY A 23 -11.91 -20.77 3.25
CA GLY A 23 -12.17 -22.21 3.19
C GLY A 23 -11.24 -22.98 2.25
N MET A 24 -10.31 -22.29 1.56
CA MET A 24 -9.38 -22.94 0.63
C MET A 24 -8.38 -23.87 1.32
N PRO A 25 -7.93 -24.94 0.62
CA PRO A 25 -6.80 -25.76 1.04
C PRO A 25 -5.55 -24.94 1.37
N ARG A 26 -4.72 -25.47 2.27
CA ARG A 26 -3.54 -24.77 2.78
C ARG A 26 -2.54 -24.42 1.67
N GLU A 27 -2.32 -25.30 0.69
CA GLU A 27 -1.39 -25.01 -0.41
C GLU A 27 -1.89 -23.82 -1.23
N ILE A 28 -3.15 -23.84 -1.68
CA ILE A 28 -3.75 -22.75 -2.46
C ILE A 28 -3.73 -21.44 -1.66
N SER A 29 -4.05 -21.49 -0.37
CA SER A 29 -3.97 -20.33 0.52
C SER A 29 -2.55 -19.76 0.67
N THR A 30 -1.53 -20.60 0.54
CA THR A 30 -0.12 -20.19 0.59
C THR A 30 0.30 -19.53 -0.71
N ASP A 31 -0.13 -20.09 -1.84
CA ASP A 31 0.14 -19.55 -3.18
C ASP A 31 -0.51 -18.18 -3.37
N VAL A 32 -1.79 -18.03 -2.99
CA VAL A 32 -2.48 -16.73 -3.00
C VAL A 32 -1.73 -15.70 -2.16
N ARG A 33 -1.32 -16.06 -0.93
CA ARG A 33 -0.54 -15.13 -0.09
C ARG A 33 0.78 -14.72 -0.71
N LYS A 34 1.48 -15.66 -1.35
CA LYS A 34 2.76 -15.41 -2.03
C LYS A 34 2.56 -14.46 -3.22
N ALA A 35 1.55 -14.70 -4.04
CA ALA A 35 1.23 -13.87 -5.19
C ALA A 35 0.76 -12.47 -4.77
N SER A 36 -0.17 -12.36 -3.83
CA SER A 36 -0.64 -11.08 -3.26
C SER A 36 0.51 -10.27 -2.64
N LYS A 37 1.41 -10.94 -1.93
CA LYS A 37 2.62 -10.29 -1.39
C LYS A 37 3.51 -9.76 -2.52
N LYS A 38 3.67 -10.50 -3.62
CA LYS A 38 4.46 -10.06 -4.78
C LYS A 38 3.87 -8.79 -5.41
N ILE A 39 2.56 -8.73 -5.62
CA ILE A 39 1.88 -7.53 -6.14
C ILE A 39 2.18 -6.32 -5.24
N ALA A 40 2.04 -6.49 -3.92
CA ALA A 40 2.38 -5.45 -2.96
C ALA A 40 3.88 -5.09 -2.95
N GLN A 41 4.78 -6.06 -3.17
CA GLN A 41 6.23 -5.80 -3.24
C GLN A 41 6.60 -4.95 -4.45
N ASP A 42 6.03 -5.27 -5.61
CA ASP A 42 6.27 -4.53 -6.85
C ASP A 42 5.78 -3.08 -6.71
N GLU A 43 4.64 -2.87 -6.03
CA GLU A 43 4.14 -1.53 -5.70
C GLU A 43 5.05 -0.79 -4.71
N VAL A 44 5.57 -1.46 -3.68
CA VAL A 44 6.54 -0.85 -2.75
C VAL A 44 7.79 -0.35 -3.47
N VAL A 45 8.25 -1.04 -4.52
CA VAL A 45 9.36 -0.56 -5.35
C VAL A 45 9.00 0.74 -6.05
N ARG A 46 7.83 0.81 -6.70
CA ARG A 46 7.35 2.04 -7.37
C ARG A 46 7.21 3.21 -6.39
N ILE A 47 6.60 2.97 -5.24
CA ILE A 47 6.46 3.96 -4.16
C ILE A 47 7.83 4.51 -3.73
N ARG A 48 8.85 3.65 -3.59
CA ARG A 48 10.21 4.08 -3.22
C ARG A 48 10.88 4.91 -4.32
N VAL A 49 10.64 4.57 -5.59
CA VAL A 49 11.10 5.38 -6.72
C VAL A 49 10.44 6.75 -6.71
N THR A 50 9.11 6.83 -6.54
CA THR A 50 8.41 8.12 -6.43
C THR A 50 8.94 8.95 -5.26
N ALA A 51 9.15 8.33 -4.09
CA ALA A 51 9.65 9.01 -2.90
C ALA A 51 11.01 9.69 -3.12
N ALA A 52 11.86 9.18 -4.01
CA ALA A 52 13.15 9.77 -4.35
C ALA A 52 13.02 11.21 -4.87
N SER A 53 11.95 11.52 -5.60
CA SER A 53 11.66 12.85 -6.13
C SER A 53 11.08 13.83 -5.09
N HIS A 54 10.75 13.36 -3.88
CA HIS A 54 10.10 14.16 -2.83
C HIS A 54 11.02 14.52 -1.65
N GLY A 55 12.30 14.15 -1.74
CA GLY A 55 13.37 14.58 -0.82
C GLY A 55 13.71 13.55 0.26
N ALA A 56 14.73 13.87 1.07
CA ALA A 56 15.37 12.91 1.98
C ALA A 56 14.42 12.30 3.03
N GLN A 57 13.43 13.07 3.53
CA GLN A 57 12.47 12.56 4.51
C GLN A 57 11.48 11.57 3.87
N ALA A 58 11.09 11.79 2.61
CA ALA A 58 10.24 10.86 1.86
C ALA A 58 11.01 9.55 1.59
N VAL A 59 12.25 9.64 1.09
CA VAL A 59 13.13 8.47 0.89
C VAL A 59 13.30 7.67 2.17
N ARG A 60 13.58 8.34 3.28
CA ARG A 60 13.78 7.69 4.58
C ARG A 60 12.50 7.02 5.08
N SER A 61 11.35 7.66 4.91
CA SER A 61 10.05 7.06 5.23
C SER A 61 9.76 5.85 4.35
N ALA A 62 9.99 5.97 3.04
CA ALA A 62 9.79 4.91 2.05
C ALA A 62 10.65 3.66 2.34
N SER A 63 11.83 3.82 2.96
CA SER A 63 12.68 2.69 3.38
C SER A 63 12.01 1.76 4.40
N LYS A 64 11.04 2.26 5.18
CA LYS A 64 10.30 1.48 6.18
C LYS A 64 8.98 0.90 5.66
N ILE A 65 8.58 1.30 4.45
CA ILE A 65 7.43 0.75 3.75
C ILE A 65 7.76 -0.68 3.32
N ARG A 66 6.83 -1.59 3.57
CA ARG A 66 7.00 -3.02 3.30
C ARG A 66 5.69 -3.70 2.97
N ALA A 67 5.76 -4.64 2.04
CA ALA A 67 4.66 -5.57 1.77
C ALA A 67 4.48 -6.55 2.94
N ARG A 68 3.24 -6.95 3.19
CA ARG A 68 2.88 -7.99 4.17
C ARG A 68 2.36 -9.21 3.44
N SER A 69 2.60 -10.38 4.04
CA SER A 69 1.99 -11.63 3.56
C SER A 69 0.54 -11.66 4.02
N ASP A 70 -0.38 -11.59 3.08
CA ASP A 70 -1.82 -11.68 3.30
C ASP A 70 -2.50 -12.16 2.02
N ARG A 71 -3.77 -12.57 2.10
CA ARG A 71 -4.54 -13.04 0.95
C ARG A 71 -4.89 -11.90 -0.02
N VAL A 72 -4.86 -10.67 0.46
CA VAL A 72 -4.98 -9.44 -0.33
C VAL A 72 -3.63 -8.72 -0.40
N PRO A 73 -3.34 -7.94 -1.46
CA PRO A 73 -2.11 -7.16 -1.53
C PRO A 73 -2.09 -6.12 -0.41
N THR A 74 -1.20 -6.30 0.57
CA THR A 74 -1.17 -5.46 1.78
C THR A 74 0.17 -4.72 1.90
N ILE A 75 0.12 -3.40 2.01
CA ILE A 75 1.28 -2.53 2.24
C ILE A 75 1.22 -1.91 3.64
N LYS A 76 2.33 -1.99 4.38
CA LYS A 76 2.50 -1.31 5.66
C LYS A 76 3.43 -0.12 5.49
N ALA A 77 2.88 1.09 5.50
CA ALA A 77 3.61 2.32 5.21
C ALA A 77 4.18 3.04 6.44
N ALA A 78 3.45 3.01 7.55
CA ALA A 78 3.80 3.70 8.79
C ALA A 78 3.75 2.78 10.02
N GLY A 79 4.19 3.31 11.16
CA GLY A 79 4.08 2.64 12.44
C GLY A 79 4.72 3.40 13.58
N SER A 80 4.54 2.88 14.79
CA SER A 80 5.10 3.41 16.04
C SER A 80 6.58 3.08 16.26
N SER A 81 7.17 2.27 15.38
CA SER A 81 8.59 1.92 15.48
C SER A 81 9.48 3.15 15.31
N PRO A 82 10.54 3.30 16.12
CA PRO A 82 11.45 4.44 16.04
C PRO A 82 12.16 4.44 14.67
N MET A 83 12.16 5.61 14.02
CA MET A 83 12.93 5.88 12.80
C MET A 83 14.39 6.20 13.12
N PHE A 84 14.61 6.86 14.26
CA PHE A 84 15.92 7.31 14.71
C PHE A 84 16.22 6.78 16.12
N ARG A 85 17.51 6.71 16.49
CA ARG A 85 17.94 6.31 17.84
C ARG A 85 17.34 7.20 18.95
N LYS A 86 16.93 8.43 18.62
CA LYS A 86 16.30 9.41 19.54
C LYS A 86 14.77 9.29 19.64
N GLY A 87 14.16 8.19 19.23
CA GLY A 87 12.76 7.87 19.53
C GLY A 87 11.68 8.50 18.64
N VAL A 88 12.04 9.34 17.66
CA VAL A 88 11.07 9.84 16.66
C VAL A 88 10.47 8.67 15.90
N GLN A 89 9.14 8.60 15.85
CA GLN A 89 8.44 7.46 15.27
C GLN A 89 8.42 7.53 13.74
N THR A 90 8.39 6.35 13.11
CA THR A 90 8.29 6.22 11.65
C THR A 90 7.06 6.94 11.12
N GLY A 91 5.91 6.82 11.80
CA GLY A 91 4.68 7.50 11.41
C GLY A 91 4.80 9.02 11.38
N GLN A 92 5.50 9.63 12.34
CA GLN A 92 5.68 11.09 12.38
C GLN A 92 6.48 11.59 11.16
N VAL A 93 7.55 10.87 10.80
CA VAL A 93 8.37 11.21 9.62
C VAL A 93 7.59 10.96 8.34
N PHE A 94 6.86 9.85 8.27
CA PHE A 94 6.03 9.50 7.12
C PHE A 94 4.95 10.55 6.86
N PHE A 95 4.12 10.89 7.86
CA PHE A 95 3.05 11.86 7.69
C PHE A 95 3.57 13.28 7.43
N GLY A 96 4.68 13.68 8.08
CA GLY A 96 5.33 14.95 7.80
C GLY A 96 5.88 15.02 6.37
N ALA A 97 6.46 13.94 5.86
CA ALA A 97 6.98 13.89 4.49
C ALA A 97 5.88 13.78 3.43
N GLU A 98 4.76 13.13 3.75
CA GLU A 98 3.64 12.93 2.81
C GLU A 98 2.73 14.15 2.71
N PHE A 99 2.47 14.85 3.81
CA PHE A 99 1.48 15.93 3.84
C PHE A 99 2.08 17.32 4.10
N GLY A 100 3.30 17.39 4.60
CA GLY A 100 3.92 18.64 5.02
C GLY A 100 3.43 19.11 6.39
N SER A 101 4.21 19.96 7.06
CA SER A 101 3.90 20.43 8.42
C SER A 101 4.64 21.70 8.82
N HIS A 102 5.20 22.47 7.88
CA HIS A 102 6.19 23.56 8.05
C HIS A 102 5.81 24.78 8.96
N ARG A 103 4.92 24.62 9.93
CA ARG A 103 4.42 25.64 10.87
C ARG A 103 5.24 25.75 12.17
N GLY A 104 5.92 24.70 12.61
CA GLY A 104 6.60 24.67 13.91
C GLY A 104 8.13 24.53 13.80
N LYS A 105 8.87 24.94 14.84
CA LYS A 105 10.35 24.80 14.91
C LYS A 105 10.81 23.35 14.69
N THR A 106 10.03 22.39 15.15
CA THR A 106 10.30 20.94 15.07
C THR A 106 9.80 20.27 13.79
N THR A 107 9.14 21.01 12.88
CA THR A 107 8.56 20.49 11.63
C THR A 107 9.05 21.21 10.37
N ARG A 108 10.00 22.14 10.52
CA ARG A 108 10.65 22.88 9.41
C ARG A 108 11.39 21.99 8.41
N GLN A 109 11.76 20.77 8.81
CA GLN A 109 12.36 19.77 7.93
C GLN A 109 11.39 19.23 6.85
N PHE A 110 10.09 19.44 7.02
CA PHE A 110 9.07 19.02 6.06
C PHE A 110 8.67 20.18 5.16
N LYS A 111 8.14 19.88 3.97
CA LYS A 111 7.56 20.89 3.08
C LYS A 111 6.35 21.57 3.76
N PRO A 112 5.93 22.76 3.29
CA PRO A 112 4.64 23.34 3.67
C PRO A 112 3.50 22.35 3.47
N TYR A 113 2.47 22.45 4.31
CA TYR A 113 1.31 21.56 4.22
C TYR A 113 0.58 21.79 2.89
N THR A 114 0.30 20.71 2.16
CA THR A 114 -0.30 20.77 0.81
C THR A 114 -1.72 20.20 0.73
N GLY A 115 -2.38 19.94 1.87
CA GLY A 115 -3.73 19.39 1.90
C GLY A 115 -3.79 17.89 2.16
N HIS A 116 -4.90 17.27 1.77
CA HIS A 116 -5.22 15.88 2.13
C HIS A 116 -4.92 14.85 1.04
N GLU A 117 -4.53 15.28 -0.16
CA GLU A 117 -4.25 14.37 -1.28
C GLU A 117 -2.97 13.55 -1.10
N GLY A 118 -2.05 14.05 -0.28
CA GLY A 118 -0.71 13.49 -0.14
C GLY A 118 0.22 13.86 -1.31
N MET A 119 1.52 13.74 -1.11
CA MET A 119 2.51 14.17 -2.10
C MET A 119 3.02 13.03 -2.96
N TRP A 120 3.30 11.85 -2.40
CA TRP A 120 4.00 10.79 -3.13
C TRP A 120 3.44 9.40 -2.87
N PHE A 121 3.02 9.11 -1.65
CA PHE A 121 2.53 7.77 -1.30
C PHE A 121 1.10 7.54 -1.79
N TRP A 122 0.16 8.39 -1.35
CA TRP A 122 -1.26 8.22 -1.69
C TRP A 122 -1.57 8.47 -3.16
N PRO A 123 -0.98 9.49 -3.84
CA PRO A 123 -1.18 9.66 -5.27
C PRO A 123 -0.67 8.45 -6.08
N THR A 124 0.50 7.89 -5.72
CA THR A 124 1.04 6.68 -6.38
C THR A 124 0.10 5.50 -6.19
N LEU A 125 -0.32 5.22 -4.95
CA LEU A 125 -1.26 4.14 -4.68
C LEU A 125 -2.58 4.30 -5.42
N ARG A 126 -3.18 5.50 -5.41
CA ARG A 126 -4.45 5.74 -6.11
C ARG A 126 -4.33 5.49 -7.60
N ARG A 127 -3.25 5.96 -8.22
CA ARG A 127 -2.96 5.73 -9.64
C ARG A 127 -2.77 4.25 -9.97
N ASP A 128 -2.05 3.52 -9.11
CA ASP A 128 -1.65 2.13 -9.39
C ASP A 128 -2.69 1.10 -8.89
N THR A 129 -3.69 1.53 -8.09
CA THR A 129 -4.76 0.68 -7.54
C THR A 129 -5.48 -0.16 -8.60
N PRO A 130 -5.94 0.37 -9.75
CA PRO A 130 -6.60 -0.45 -10.76
C PRO A 130 -5.73 -1.60 -11.28
N ILE A 131 -4.43 -1.35 -11.46
CA ILE A 131 -3.46 -2.35 -11.92
C ILE A 131 -3.29 -3.44 -10.84
N MET A 132 -3.17 -3.03 -9.57
CA MET A 132 -3.06 -3.98 -8.46
C MET A 132 -4.32 -4.84 -8.30
N ILE A 133 -5.50 -4.26 -8.49
CA ILE A 133 -6.78 -4.97 -8.41
C ILE A 133 -6.87 -6.02 -9.51
N ASN A 134 -6.59 -5.66 -10.76
CA ASN A 134 -6.63 -6.59 -11.89
C ASN A 134 -5.65 -7.76 -11.69
N ALA A 135 -4.40 -7.46 -11.34
CA ALA A 135 -3.40 -8.49 -11.07
C ALA A 135 -3.81 -9.41 -9.91
N TRP A 136 -4.52 -8.90 -8.91
CA TRP A 136 -5.02 -9.70 -7.81
C TRP A 136 -6.23 -10.56 -8.22
N MET A 137 -7.13 -10.04 -9.06
CA MET A 137 -8.25 -10.82 -9.62
C MET A 137 -7.73 -12.04 -10.38
N ASP A 138 -6.71 -11.88 -11.23
CA ASP A 138 -6.08 -13.00 -11.96
C ASP A 138 -5.55 -14.09 -11.01
N VAL A 139 -4.97 -13.68 -9.88
CA VAL A 139 -4.49 -14.62 -8.83
C VAL A 139 -5.64 -15.37 -8.19
N ILE A 140 -6.76 -14.69 -7.91
CA ILE A 140 -7.93 -15.32 -7.31
C ILE A 140 -8.59 -16.29 -8.29
N ASP A 141 -8.75 -15.90 -9.55
CA ASP A 141 -9.35 -16.75 -10.58
C ASP A 141 -8.52 -18.02 -10.77
N ALA A 142 -7.20 -17.89 -10.90
CA ALA A 142 -6.30 -19.05 -10.99
C ALA A 142 -6.39 -19.96 -9.75
N ALA A 143 -6.52 -19.38 -8.54
CA ALA A 143 -6.66 -20.13 -7.31
C ALA A 143 -7.99 -20.89 -7.23
N ILE A 144 -9.09 -20.26 -7.68
CA ILE A 144 -10.42 -20.88 -7.74
C ILE A 144 -10.42 -22.02 -8.76
N SER A 145 -9.94 -21.80 -9.99
CA SER A 145 -9.89 -22.84 -11.02
C SER A 145 -9.09 -24.06 -10.57
N ARG A 146 -7.95 -23.85 -9.90
CA ARG A 146 -7.16 -24.96 -9.34
C ARG A 146 -7.87 -25.68 -8.20
N TRP A 147 -8.64 -24.97 -7.38
CA TRP A 147 -9.42 -25.58 -6.31
C TRP A 147 -10.56 -26.44 -6.84
N GLU A 148 -11.22 -25.99 -7.91
CA GLU A 148 -12.29 -26.73 -8.58
C GLU A 148 -11.76 -27.95 -9.34
N ALA A 149 -10.61 -27.85 -10.00
CA ALA A 149 -10.00 -28.98 -10.73
C ALA A 149 -9.45 -30.10 -9.82
N GLY A 150 -9.23 -29.81 -8.54
CA GLY A 150 -8.80 -30.79 -7.53
C GLY A 150 -9.95 -31.42 -6.74
N ARG A 151 -11.20 -31.08 -7.06
CA ARG A 151 -12.41 -31.75 -6.57
C ARG A 151 -12.87 -32.80 -7.57
#